data_AF-A0A317E6Y2-F1
#
_entry.id   AF-A0A317E6Y2-F1
#
_cell.length_a   1.000
_cell.length_b   1.000
_cell.length_c   1.000
_cell.angle_alpha   90.00
_cell.angle_beta   90.00
_cell.angle_gamma   90.00
#
_symmetry.space_group_name_H-M   'P 1'
#
loop_
_entity.id
_entity.type
_entity.pdbx_description
1 polymer ?
#
loop_
_entity_poly.entity_id
_entity_poly.type
_entity_poly.pdbx_seq_one_letter_code
_entity_poly.pdbx_strand_id
1 'polypeptide(L)' 'MTRHTAASLLTPGALVRHPGEPDWGLGQVQSVVGARVTVNFEHAGKRVINAAVIDLDLVDAEAASRY' A
#
# COMPACT_ATOMS: atom_id res chain seq x y z
N MET A 1 21.11 17.05 6.32
CA MET A 1 21.38 16.39 5.02
C MET A 1 20.04 16.01 4.42
N THR A 2 19.72 16.62 3.29
CA THR A 2 18.44 16.55 2.58
C THR A 2 18.22 15.16 1.97
N ARG A 3 17.04 14.55 2.22
CA ARG A 3 16.04 14.13 1.22
C ARG A 3 14.90 13.36 1.88
N HIS A 4 13.77 14.03 2.07
CA HIS A 4 12.46 13.39 2.07
C HIS A 4 12.03 13.23 0.62
N THR A 5 11.94 12.02 0.09
CA THR A 5 11.11 11.74 -1.10
C THR A 5 10.90 10.23 -1.26
N ALA A 6 10.04 9.65 -0.44
CA ALA A 6 9.39 8.39 -0.78
C ALA A 6 7.98 8.71 -1.31
N ALA A 7 7.92 9.42 -2.44
CA ALA A 7 6.68 9.51 -3.21
C ALA A 7 6.53 8.20 -4.00
N SER A 8 6.34 7.10 -3.28
CA SER A 8 6.19 5.78 -3.88
C SER A 8 4.75 5.62 -4.32
N LEU A 9 4.47 6.04 -5.55
CA LEU A 9 3.24 5.75 -6.27
C LEU A 9 2.80 4.30 -6.02
N LEU A 10 1.47 4.06 -5.89
CA LEU A 10 0.89 2.72 -5.75
C LEU A 10 1.36 1.86 -6.94
N THR A 11 2.40 1.08 -6.72
CA THR A 11 3.12 0.29 -7.71
C THR A 11 3.29 -1.12 -7.18
N PRO A 12 3.40 -2.14 -8.05
CA PRO A 12 3.63 -3.51 -7.59
C PRO A 12 4.83 -3.60 -6.64
N GLY A 13 4.64 -4.22 -5.48
CA GLY A 13 5.63 -4.31 -4.40
C GLY A 13 5.46 -3.27 -3.28
N ALA A 14 4.74 -2.16 -3.52
CA ALA A 14 4.48 -1.17 -2.49
C ALA A 14 3.66 -1.76 -1.33
N LEU A 15 4.02 -1.40 -0.11
CA LEU A 15 3.29 -1.76 1.10
C LEU A 15 2.29 -0.66 1.46
N VAL A 16 1.07 -1.06 1.81
CA VAL A 16 -0.06 -0.16 2.05
C VAL A 16 -0.92 -0.62 3.22
N ARG A 17 -1.69 0.29 3.81
CA ARG A 17 -2.81 -0.02 4.71
C ARG A 17 -4.11 0.57 4.16
N HIS A 18 -5.22 -0.09 4.48
CA HIS A 18 -6.55 0.40 4.15
C HIS A 18 -7.11 1.23 5.32
N PRO A 19 -7.35 2.54 5.16
CA PRO A 19 -7.74 3.40 6.28
C PRO A 19 -9.11 3.06 6.85
N GLY A 20 -10.03 2.55 6.02
CA GLY A 20 -11.36 2.12 6.45
C GLY A 20 -11.43 0.69 7.01
N GLU A 21 -10.37 -0.10 6.87
CA GLU A 21 -10.37 -1.53 7.23
C GLU A 21 -9.04 -1.89 7.92
N PRO A 22 -8.78 -1.33 9.11
CA PRO A 22 -7.51 -1.52 9.82
C PRO A 22 -7.24 -2.99 10.16
N ASP A 23 -8.29 -3.79 10.40
CA ASP A 23 -8.19 -5.22 10.74
C ASP A 23 -7.69 -6.09 9.58
N TRP A 24 -7.64 -5.57 8.35
CA TRP A 24 -7.11 -6.32 7.21
C TRP A 24 -5.59 -6.49 7.27
N GLY A 25 -4.91 -5.69 8.10
CA GLY A 25 -3.47 -5.73 8.28
C GLY A 25 -2.70 -5.01 7.17
N LEU A 26 -1.40 -5.31 7.06
CA LEU A 26 -0.56 -4.78 6.00
C LEU A 26 -0.95 -5.41 4.66
N GLY A 27 -0.94 -4.60 3.60
CA GLY A 27 -1.21 -5.01 2.24
C GLY A 27 0.00 -4.80 1.35
N GLN A 28 0.24 -5.73 0.42
CA GLN A 28 1.20 -5.53 -0.66
C GLN A 28 0.47 -5.35 -2.00
N VAL A 29 0.77 -4.27 -2.70
CA VAL A 29 0.26 -4.03 -4.05
C VAL A 29 0.83 -5.08 -5.00
N GLN A 30 -0.05 -5.80 -5.71
CA GLN A 30 0.33 -6.79 -6.71
C GLN A 30 0.20 -6.26 -8.14
N SER A 31 -0.79 -5.42 -8.41
CA SER A 31 -0.99 -4.83 -9.73
C SER A 31 -1.80 -3.54 -9.64
N VAL A 32 -1.60 -2.65 -10.62
CA VAL A 32 -2.32 -1.38 -10.75
C VAL A 32 -2.81 -1.26 -12.19
N VAL A 33 -4.12 -1.08 -12.37
CA VAL A 33 -4.76 -0.92 -13.68
C VAL A 33 -5.67 0.30 -13.63
N GLY A 34 -5.19 1.42 -14.13
CA GLY A 34 -5.84 2.72 -13.94
C GLY A 34 -5.97 3.04 -12.45
N ALA A 35 -7.19 3.32 -11.99
CA ALA A 35 -7.48 3.56 -10.58
C ALA A 35 -7.68 2.28 -9.74
N ARG A 36 -7.71 1.09 -10.36
CA ARG A 36 -7.92 -0.17 -9.62
C ARG A 36 -6.58 -0.75 -9.20
N VAL A 37 -6.41 -0.93 -7.90
CA VAL A 37 -5.19 -1.45 -7.28
C VAL A 37 -5.52 -2.79 -6.65
N THR A 38 -4.86 -3.85 -7.10
CA THR A 38 -4.98 -5.17 -6.47
C THR A 38 -3.95 -5.27 -5.36
N VAL A 39 -4.41 -5.48 -4.13
CA VAL A 39 -3.59 -5.60 -2.93
C VAL A 39 -3.84 -6.96 -2.29
N ASN A 40 -2.79 -7.63 -1.83
CA ASN A 40 -2.93 -8.80 -0.96
C ASN A 40 -2.70 -8.37 0.49
N PHE A 41 -3.75 -8.39 1.30
CA PHE A 41 -3.71 -8.06 2.71
C PHE A 41 -3.48 -9.30 3.58
N GLU A 42 -2.77 -9.14 4.69
CA GLU A 42 -2.42 -10.23 5.62
C GLU A 42 -3.63 -10.99 6.15
N HIS A 43 -4.72 -10.30 6.49
CA HIS A 43 -5.88 -10.91 7.17
C HIS A 43 -7.14 -10.98 6.29
N ALA A 44 -7.21 -10.18 5.23
CA ALA A 44 -8.34 -10.17 4.30
C ALA A 44 -8.04 -10.82 2.93
N GLY A 45 -6.78 -11.22 2.70
CA GLY A 45 -6.32 -11.77 1.44
C GLY A 45 -6.40 -10.75 0.29
N LYS A 46 -6.62 -11.24 -0.92
CA LYS A 46 -6.64 -10.40 -2.13
C LYS A 46 -7.89 -9.53 -2.20
N ARG A 47 -7.69 -8.22 -2.38
CA ARG A 47 -8.73 -7.21 -2.56
C ARG A 47 -8.37 -6.26 -3.71
N VAL A 48 -9.39 -5.79 -4.41
CA VAL A 48 -9.25 -4.75 -5.43
C VAL A 48 -9.80 -3.46 -4.86
N ILE A 49 -8.94 -2.46 -4.73
CA ILE A 49 -9.27 -1.15 -4.18
C ILE A 49 -9.35 -0.15 -5.31
N ASN A 50 -10.34 0.75 -5.25
CA ASN A 50 -10.41 1.88 -6.17
C ASN A 50 -9.68 3.08 -5.56
N ALA A 51 -8.45 3.34 -6.01
CA ALA A 51 -7.60 4.41 -5.54
C ALA A 51 -8.10 5.82 -5.94
N ALA A 52 -9.12 5.92 -6.80
CA ALA A 52 -9.81 7.19 -7.04
C ALA A 52 -10.84 7.54 -5.96
N VAL A 53 -11.17 6.59 -5.08
CA VAL A 53 -12.17 6.74 -4.01
C VAL A 53 -11.56 6.58 -2.63
N ILE A 54 -10.63 5.63 -2.50
CA ILE A 54 -9.93 5.35 -1.24
C ILE A 54 -8.45 5.67 -1.42
N ASP A 55 -7.94 6.57 -0.60
CA ASP A 55 -6.50 6.85 -0.51
C ASP A 55 -5.86 5.79 0.40
N LEU A 56 -4.94 4.99 -0.14
CA LEU A 56 -4.25 3.95 0.61
C LEU A 56 -3.03 4.54 1.32
N ASP A 57 -2.87 4.22 2.61
CA ASP A 57 -1.73 4.68 3.39
C ASP A 57 -0.47 3.91 2.99
N LEU A 58 0.45 4.56 2.29
CA LEU A 58 1.73 3.97 1.92
C LEU A 58 2.62 3.78 3.16
N VAL A 59 3.09 2.54 3.34
CA VAL A 59 4.04 2.19 4.39
C VAL A 59 5.42 2.15 3.76
N ASP A 60 6.26 3.10 4.15
CA ASP A 60 7.64 3.16 3.66
C ASP A 60 8.44 1.96 4.18
N ALA A 61 8.92 1.12 3.26
CA ALA A 61 9.59 -0.14 3.58
C ALA A 61 10.98 0.06 4.24
N GLU A 62 11.57 1.27 4.20
CA GLU A 62 12.87 1.56 4.82
C GLU A 62 12.82 1.55 6.36
N ALA A 63 11.64 1.56 6.98
CA ALA A 63 11.51 1.47 8.44
C ALA A 63 11.72 0.05 8.99
N ALA A 64 11.56 -1.00 8.17
CA ALA A 64 11.61 -2.40 8.63
C ALA A 64 13.00 -3.04 8.57
N SER A 65 13.96 -2.44 7.84
CA SER A 65 15.33 -2.97 7.63
C SER A 65 16.36 -2.39 8.60
N ARG A 66 15.93 -1.66 9.64
CA ARG A 66 16.81 -0.91 10.56
C ARG A 66 16.91 -1.51 11.97
N TYR A 67 16.69 -2.80 12.13
CA TYR A 67 16.98 -3.49 13.39
C TYR A 67 17.81 -4.75 13.18
#